data_AF-A0A355WHR0-F1
#
_entry.id   AF-A0A355WHR0-F1
#
_cell.length_a   1.000
_cell.length_b   1.000
_cell.length_c   1.000
_cell.angle_alpha   90.00
_cell.angle_beta   90.00
_cell.angle_gamma   90.00
#
_symmetry.space_group_name_H-M   'P 1'
#
loop_
_entity.id
_entity.type
_entity.pdbx_description
1 polymer ?
#
loop_
_entity_poly.entity_id
_entity_poly.type
_entity_poly.pdbx_seq_one_letter_code
_entity_poly.pdbx_strand_id
1 'polypeptide(L)' 'MKKIDIFNHIWPMPFYEALIGHIGTMTDITMRSGAVPMMTNLDRRFEVMDMFGPDYMQVLSLASPPLELLAGPSKAMEL' A
#
# COMPACT_ATOMS: atom_id res chain seq x y z
N MET A 1 -26.25 -1.46 0.18
CA MET A 1 -26.07 0.02 0.22
C MET A 1 -24.61 0.25 -0.10
N LYS A 2 -24.34 1.04 -1.14
CA LYS A 2 -22.99 1.34 -1.58
C LYS A 2 -22.20 2.08 -0.51
N LYS A 3 -21.02 1.56 -0.17
CA LYS A 3 -20.08 2.17 0.79
C LYS A 3 -18.78 2.42 0.06
N ILE A 4 -18.35 3.67 0.00
CA ILE A 4 -17.09 4.06 -0.65
C ILE A 4 -16.17 4.58 0.45
N ASP A 5 -15.12 3.82 0.74
CA ASP A 5 -14.04 4.24 1.62
C ASP A 5 -12.98 4.93 0.77
N ILE A 6 -12.73 6.20 1.05
CA ILE A 6 -12.01 7.10 0.14
C ILE A 6 -10.54 7.27 0.51
N PHE A 7 -10.06 6.65 1.58
CA PHE A 7 -8.72 6.89 2.10
C PHE A 7 -8.05 5.61 2.61
N ASN A 8 -7.98 4.61 1.72
CA ASN A 8 -7.31 3.35 2.00
C ASN A 8 -5.90 3.34 1.41
N HIS A 9 -4.99 2.63 2.07
CA HIS A 9 -3.60 2.59 1.66
C HIS A 9 -3.23 1.22 1.09
N ILE A 10 -2.34 1.20 0.10
CA ILE A 10 -1.81 -0.01 -0.52
C ILE A 10 -0.32 0.16 -0.85
N TRP A 11 0.40 -0.94 -0.95
CA TRP A 11 1.67 -1.05 -1.64
C TRP A 11 1.57 -2.12 -2.74
N PRO A 12 1.42 -1.72 -4.02
CA PRO A 12 1.46 -2.69 -5.12
C PRO A 12 2.74 -3.51 -5.04
N MET A 13 2.68 -4.83 -5.20
CA MET A 13 3.85 -5.69 -4.97
C MET A 13 5.09 -5.25 -5.77
N PRO A 14 5.02 -4.91 -7.07
CA PRO A 14 6.18 -4.45 -7.82
C PRO A 14 6.80 -3.16 -7.26
N PHE A 15 5.95 -2.22 -6.82
CA PHE A 15 6.38 -0.99 -6.17
C PHE A 15 7.05 -1.29 -4.82
N TYR A 16 6.45 -2.17 -4.02
CA TYR A 16 6.99 -2.56 -2.71
C TYR A 16 8.38 -3.19 -2.83
N GLU A 17 8.55 -4.13 -3.76
CA GLU A 17 9.84 -4.80 -4.01
C GLU A 17 10.91 -3.80 -4.46
N ALA A 18 10.57 -2.89 -5.38
CA ALA A 18 11.49 -1.86 -5.86
C ALA A 18 11.88 -0.88 -4.73
N LEU A 19 10.93 -0.52 -3.88
CA LEU A 19 11.14 0.37 -2.75
C LEU A 19 12.04 -0.28 -1.68
N ILE A 20 11.75 -1.51 -1.28
CA ILE A 20 12.59 -2.28 -0.35
C ILE A 20 14.00 -2.48 -0.90
N GLY A 21 14.12 -2.78 -2.20
CA GLY A 21 15.42 -2.87 -2.87
C GLY A 21 16.23 -1.56 -2.83
N HIS A 22 15.56 -0.40 -2.75
CA HIS A 22 16.21 0.90 -2.65
C HIS A 22 16.63 1.25 -1.21
N ILE A 23 15.73 1.08 -0.24
CA ILE A 23 15.91 1.55 1.14
C ILE A 23 16.50 0.48 2.08
N GLY A 24 16.55 -0.78 1.64
CA GLY A 24 16.97 -1.93 2.42
C GLY A 24 15.89 -2.40 3.39
N THR A 25 15.76 -1.74 4.53
CA THR A 25 14.87 -2.18 5.62
C THR A 25 13.90 -1.08 6.01
N MET A 26 12.61 -1.44 6.08
CA MET A 26 11.55 -0.56 6.58
C MET A 26 11.71 -0.28 8.07
N THR A 27 11.51 0.97 8.49
CA THR A 27 11.50 1.39 9.91
C THR A 27 10.15 2.00 10.31
N ASP A 28 9.89 2.06 11.62
CA ASP A 28 8.75 2.78 12.19
C ASP A 28 7.38 2.39 11.59
N ILE A 29 6.65 3.36 11.04
CA ILE A 29 5.31 3.15 10.48
C ILE A 29 5.35 2.21 9.27
N THR A 30 6.44 2.25 8.50
CA THR A 30 6.57 1.44 7.29
C THR A 30 6.79 -0.04 7.61
N MET A 31 7.52 -0.33 8.69
CA MET A 31 7.65 -1.70 9.18
C MET A 31 6.29 -2.25 9.63
N ARG A 32 5.52 -1.46 10.38
CA ARG A 32 4.20 -1.86 10.90
C ARG A 32 3.18 -2.08 9.79
N SER A 33 3.12 -1.16 8.82
CA SER A 33 2.25 -1.31 7.66
C SER A 33 2.66 -2.52 6.81
N GLY A 34 3.95 -2.85 6.71
CA GLY A 34 4.42 -4.03 5.98
C GLY A 34 3.99 -5.36 6.58
N ALA A 35 3.70 -5.39 7.89
CA ALA A 35 3.19 -6.58 8.54
C ALA A 35 1.70 -6.86 8.23
N VAL A 36 0.99 -5.91 7.58
CA VAL A 36 -0.43 -6.06 7.23
C VAL A 36 -0.55 -6.74 5.86
N PRO A 37 -1.01 -8.01 5.76
CA PRO A 37 -0.91 -8.77 4.51
C PRO A 37 -1.67 -8.13 3.33
N MET A 38 -2.81 -7.50 3.60
CA MET A 38 -3.63 -6.82 2.57
C MET A 38 -2.99 -5.56 1.99
N MET A 39 -1.81 -5.15 2.47
CA MET A 39 -1.06 -4.03 1.89
C MET A 39 -0.44 -4.40 0.55
N THR A 40 0.05 -5.64 0.40
CA THR A 40 0.72 -6.12 -0.83
C THR A 40 0.01 -7.30 -1.48
N ASN A 41 -0.80 -8.05 -0.73
CA ASN A 41 -1.58 -9.19 -1.23
C ASN A 41 -3.02 -8.76 -1.57
N LEU A 42 -3.35 -8.70 -2.87
CA LEU A 42 -4.68 -8.32 -3.35
C LEU A 42 -5.74 -9.37 -3.05
N ASP A 43 -5.42 -10.66 -3.14
CA ASP A 43 -6.38 -11.73 -2.82
C ASP A 43 -6.84 -11.60 -1.36
N ARG A 44 -5.88 -11.42 -0.44
CA ARG A 44 -6.20 -11.21 0.97
C ARG A 44 -6.98 -9.92 1.21
N ARG A 45 -6.69 -8.86 0.44
CA ARG A 45 -7.46 -7.61 0.51
C ARG A 45 -8.91 -7.85 0.10
N PHE A 46 -9.15 -8.56 -0.99
CA PHE A 46 -10.51 -8.81 -1.49
C PHE A 46 -11.31 -9.68 -0.51
N GLU A 47 -10.70 -10.72 0.06
CA GLU A 47 -11.33 -11.52 1.13
C GLU A 47 -11.78 -10.65 2.32
N VAL A 48 -10.97 -9.68 2.73
CA VAL A 48 -11.32 -8.74 3.81
C VAL A 48 -12.42 -7.78 3.36
N MET A 49 -12.36 -7.27 2.13
CA MET A 49 -13.39 -6.39 1.57
C MET A 49 -14.77 -7.07 1.51
N ASP A 50 -14.81 -8.35 1.14
CA ASP A 50 -16.04 -9.15 1.06
C ASP A 50 -16.78 -9.24 2.40
N MET A 51 -16.04 -9.18 3.53
CA MET A 51 -16.62 -9.15 4.88
C MET A 51 -17.48 -7.90 5.14
N PHE A 52 -17.31 -6.84 4.35
CA PHE A 52 -18.07 -5.58 4.47
C PHE A 52 -19.26 -5.49 3.51
N GLY A 53 -19.54 -6.54 2.74
CA GLY A 53 -20.69 -6.67 1.86
C GLY A 53 -20.41 -6.31 0.39
N PRO A 54 -21.32 -6.69 -0.52
CA PRO A 54 -21.05 -6.75 -1.97
C PRO A 54 -20.86 -5.39 -2.65
N ASP A 55 -21.31 -4.29 -2.02
CA ASP A 55 -21.20 -2.94 -2.56
C ASP A 55 -20.05 -2.10 -1.91
N TYR A 56 -19.16 -2.73 -1.14
CA TYR A 56 -18.03 -2.03 -0.52
C TYR A 56 -16.93 -1.77 -1.54
N MET A 57 -16.53 -0.51 -1.67
CA MET A 57 -15.47 -0.05 -2.57
C MET A 57 -14.44 0.75 -1.81
N GLN A 58 -13.19 0.67 -2.27
CA GLN A 58 -12.07 1.43 -1.74
C GLN A 58 -11.44 2.28 -2.83
N VAL A 59 -11.10 3.52 -2.50
CA VAL A 59 -10.17 4.36 -3.29
C VAL A 59 -8.80 4.21 -2.67
N LEU A 60 -7.86 3.72 -3.49
CA LEU A 60 -6.53 3.35 -3.04
C LEU A 60 -5.53 4.50 -3.22
N SER A 61 -4.81 4.79 -2.16
CA SER A 61 -3.67 5.70 -2.09
C SER A 61 -2.41 4.91 -1.74
N LEU A 62 -1.23 5.41 -2.11
CA LEU A 62 0.03 4.81 -1.66
C LEU A 62 0.21 5.01 -0.15
N ALA A 63 0.66 3.96 0.54
CA ALA A 63 0.99 4.07 1.96
C ALA A 63 2.23 4.93 2.20
N SER A 64 2.26 5.57 3.38
CA SER A 64 3.43 6.28 3.90
C SER A 64 4.71 5.45 3.88
N PRO A 65 5.88 6.09 3.78
CA PRO A 65 6.08 7.53 3.84
C PRO A 65 5.94 8.18 2.46
N PRO A 66 5.83 9.52 2.40
CA PRO A 66 5.96 10.25 1.16
C PRO A 66 7.26 9.87 0.42
N LEU A 67 7.15 9.63 -0.89
CA LEU A 67 8.25 9.11 -1.71
C LEU A 67 9.46 10.04 -1.73
N GLU A 68 9.24 11.36 -1.64
CA GLU A 68 10.29 12.37 -1.58
C GLU A 68 11.20 12.25 -0.34
N LEU A 69 10.76 11.54 0.70
CA LEU A 69 11.60 11.21 1.86
C LEU A 69 12.47 9.97 1.64
N LEU A 70 12.08 9.11 0.70
CA LEU A 70 12.74 7.82 0.46
C LEU A 70 13.58 7.80 -0.80
N ALA A 71 13.25 8.62 -1.79
CA ALA A 71 13.85 8.62 -3.11
C ALA A 71 14.05 10.05 -3.61
N GLY A 72 15.25 10.33 -4.12
CA GLY A 72 15.50 11.55 -4.90
C GLY A 72 14.76 11.53 -6.24
N PRO A 73 14.68 12.66 -6.97
CA PRO A 73 13.84 12.81 -8.16
C PRO A 73 14.05 11.71 -9.22
N SER A 74 15.30 11.33 -9.50
CA SER A 74 15.60 10.30 -10.49
C SER A 74 15.07 8.93 -10.08
N LYS A 75 15.18 8.58 -8.80
CA LYS A 75 14.72 7.27 -8.31
C LYS A 75 13.21 7.22 -8.16
N ALA A 76 12.59 8.32 -7.73
CA ALA A 76 11.14 8.43 -7.62
C ALA A 76 10.42 8.22 -8.97
N MET A 77 11.07 8.54 -10.09
CA MET A 77 10.53 8.28 -11.44
C MET A 77 10.52 6.80 -11.83
N GLU A 78 11.34 5.97 -11.19
CA GLU A 78 11.42 4.53 -11.45
C GLU A 78 10.49 3.70 -10.57
N LEU A 79 10.02 4.28 -9.46
CA LEU A 79 9.13 3.66 -8.48
C LEU A 79 7.67 3.90 -8.86
#